data_AF-A0A6L8Q813-F1
#
_entry.id   AF-A0A6L8Q813-F1
#
_cell.length_a   1.000
_cell.length_b   1.000
_cell.length_c   1.000
_cell.angle_alpha   90.00
_cell.angle_beta   90.00
_cell.angle_gamma   90.00
#
_symmetry.space_group_name_H-M   'P 1'
#
loop_
_entity.id
_entity.type
_entity.pdbx_description
1 polymer ?
#
loop_
_entity_poly.entity_id
_entity_poly.type
_entity_poly.pdbx_seq_one_letter_code
_entity_poly.pdbx_strand_id
1 'polypeptide(L)'
;MDYKTIFIVDPVRSERIQMAKFLSEEIFTIITFVSPNDCFKKNDLLRCDLMVFVPRKEKNEIKHLVNIKKKYRITPVIFLLTNDFPDINLAQIKEYGFPNVYKASNNEKVREIMLGLLAEEGLPPRTEVPHPVPISKEVQNALSTRPE
;
A
#
# COMPACT_ATOMS: atom_id res chain seq x y z
N MET A 1 -7.98 15.29 -12.78
CA MET A 1 -7.09 14.56 -11.87
C MET A 1 -7.24 13.09 -12.18
N ASP A 2 -6.21 12.45 -12.73
CA ASP A 2 -6.18 11.00 -12.89
C ASP A 2 -5.80 10.40 -11.54
N TYR A 3 -6.81 9.96 -10.78
CA TYR A 3 -6.58 9.26 -9.52
C TYR A 3 -5.81 7.97 -9.78
N LYS A 4 -4.66 7.80 -9.13
CA LYS A 4 -3.91 6.53 -9.19
C LYS A 4 -4.65 5.50 -8.36
N THR A 5 -4.76 4.29 -8.88
CA THR A 5 -5.49 3.20 -8.23
C THR A 5 -4.54 2.12 -7.73
N ILE A 6 -4.68 1.78 -6.45
CA ILE A 6 -3.84 0.81 -5.74
C ILE A 6 -4.69 -0.40 -5.37
N PHE A 7 -4.22 -1.59 -5.76
CA PHE A 7 -4.85 -2.85 -5.41
C PHE A 7 -4.14 -3.48 -4.21
N ILE A 8 -4.86 -3.73 -3.12
CA ILE A 8 -4.35 -4.47 -1.96
C ILE A 8 -4.89 -5.88 -2.03
N VAL A 9 -4.00 -6.86 -2.14
CA VAL A 9 -4.32 -8.29 -2.22
C VAL A 9 -3.82 -8.99 -0.97
N ASP A 10 -4.74 -9.30 -0.08
CA ASP A 10 -4.45 -9.96 1.19
C ASP A 10 -5.65 -10.83 1.57
N PRO A 11 -5.49 -12.13 1.86
CA PRO A 11 -6.61 -12.95 2.30
C PRO A 11 -7.17 -12.54 3.67
N VAL A 12 -6.39 -11.87 4.52
CA VAL A 12 -6.81 -11.49 5.88
C VAL A 12 -7.60 -10.18 5.87
N ARG A 13 -8.90 -10.25 6.17
CA ARG A 13 -9.81 -9.09 6.08
C ARG A 13 -9.41 -7.93 6.99
N SER A 14 -9.06 -8.20 8.24
CA SER A 14 -8.72 -7.17 9.24
C SER A 14 -7.48 -6.38 8.81
N GLU A 15 -6.41 -7.08 8.44
CA GLU A 15 -5.14 -6.47 8.02
C GLU A 15 -5.30 -5.70 6.70
N ARG A 16 -6.05 -6.25 5.75
CA ARG A 16 -6.35 -5.57 4.49
C ARG A 16 -7.08 -4.24 4.69
N ILE A 17 -8.06 -4.19 5.60
CA ILE A 17 -8.79 -2.96 5.93
C ILE A 17 -7.86 -1.97 6.64
N GLN A 18 -7.01 -2.43 7.55
CA GLN A 18 -6.04 -1.58 8.25
C GLN A 18 -5.05 -0.95 7.26
N MET A 19 -4.51 -1.73 6.32
CA MET A 19 -3.63 -1.23 5.26
C MET A 19 -4.35 -0.21 4.38
N ALA A 20 -5.59 -0.50 3.96
CA ALA A 20 -6.36 0.41 3.13
C ALA A 20 -6.57 1.76 3.83
N LYS A 21 -6.92 1.74 5.13
CA LYS A 21 -7.03 2.97 5.93
C LYS A 21 -5.70 3.70 6.07
N PHE A 22 -4.61 2.96 6.25
CA PHE A 22 -3.27 3.53 6.42
C PHE A 22 -2.75 4.22 5.16
N LEU A 23 -3.01 3.63 3.99
CA LEU A 23 -2.57 4.17 2.70
C LEU A 23 -3.56 5.18 2.10
N SER A 24 -4.77 5.31 2.67
CA SER A 24 -5.83 6.20 2.19
C SER A 24 -5.44 7.66 2.42
N GLU A 25 -4.67 8.22 1.49
CA GLU A 25 -4.48 9.66 1.31
C GLU A 25 -5.49 10.19 0.28
N GLU A 26 -5.82 11.49 0.31
CA GLU A 26 -6.87 12.10 -0.55
C GLU A 26 -6.64 11.94 -2.07
N ILE A 27 -5.44 11.55 -2.48
CA ILE A 27 -4.99 11.47 -3.87
C ILE A 27 -5.02 10.04 -4.47
N PHE A 28 -5.23 9.00 -3.65
CA PHE A 28 -5.18 7.60 -4.10
C PHE A 28 -6.51 6.88 -3.95
N THR A 29 -6.88 6.10 -4.97
CA THR A 29 -8.02 5.17 -4.89
C THR A 29 -7.52 3.80 -4.46
N ILE A 30 -8.03 3.29 -3.33
CA ILE A 30 -7.65 1.97 -2.82
C ILE A 30 -8.78 0.97 -3.05
N ILE A 31 -8.44 -0.14 -3.69
CA ILE A 31 -9.34 -1.27 -3.90
C ILE A 31 -8.72 -2.52 -3.28
N THR A 32 -9.53 -3.29 -2.57
CA THR A 32 -9.03 -4.45 -1.82
C THR A 32 -9.59 -5.76 -2.35
N PHE A 33 -8.74 -6.79 -2.42
CA PHE A 33 -9.05 -8.11 -2.97
C PHE A 33 -8.55 -9.21 -2.03
N VAL A 34 -9.19 -10.38 -2.13
CA VAL A 34 -8.81 -11.57 -1.35
C VAL A 34 -7.79 -12.42 -2.11
N SER A 35 -7.91 -12.52 -3.44
CA SER A 35 -7.01 -13.28 -4.31
C SER A 35 -6.56 -12.44 -5.51
N PRO A 36 -5.32 -12.63 -6.01
CA PRO A 36 -4.83 -11.96 -7.21
C PRO A 36 -5.66 -12.31 -8.45
N ASN A 37 -6.34 -13.47 -8.46
CA ASN A 37 -7.24 -13.84 -9.54
C ASN A 37 -8.44 -12.89 -9.63
N ASP A 38 -8.90 -12.31 -8.52
CA ASP A 38 -10.06 -11.41 -8.48
C ASP A 38 -9.74 -10.02 -9.01
N CYS A 39 -8.47 -9.59 -8.91
CA CYS A 39 -8.01 -8.28 -9.35
C CYS A 39 -8.23 -8.02 -10.84
N PHE A 40 -8.21 -9.08 -11.67
CA PHE A 40 -8.19 -8.96 -13.12
C PHE A 40 -9.38 -9.68 -13.79
N LYS A 41 -10.48 -9.90 -13.05
CA LYS A 41 -11.69 -10.52 -13.62
C LYS A 41 -12.49 -9.56 -14.48
N LYS A 42 -12.74 -10.02 -15.71
CA LYS A 42 -13.81 -9.69 -16.66
C LYS A 42 -14.06 -8.27 -17.15
N ASN A 43 -13.58 -7.20 -16.52
CA ASN A 43 -13.85 -5.86 -17.04
C ASN A 43 -12.66 -4.94 -16.80
N ASP A 44 -11.87 -4.64 -17.83
CA ASP A 44 -10.74 -3.67 -17.86
C ASP A 44 -11.14 -2.23 -17.44
N LEU A 45 -12.26 -2.05 -16.73
CA LEU A 45 -12.80 -0.80 -16.20
C LEU A 45 -11.94 -0.22 -15.08
N LEU A 46 -11.22 -1.05 -14.34
CA LEU A 46 -10.34 -0.61 -13.25
C LEU A 46 -8.88 -0.77 -13.66
N ARG A 47 -8.22 0.38 -13.84
CA ARG A 47 -6.77 0.44 -14.01
C ARG A 47 -6.10 0.17 -12.67
N CYS A 48 -5.04 -0.63 -12.67
CA CYS A 48 -4.20 -0.85 -11.50
C CYS A 48 -2.84 -0.19 -11.75
N ASP A 49 -2.53 0.86 -11.00
CA ASP A 49 -1.25 1.57 -11.08
C ASP A 49 -0.20 0.95 -10.15
N LEU A 50 -0.62 0.30 -9.07
CA LEU A 50 0.25 -0.39 -8.12
C LEU A 50 -0.51 -1.54 -7.45
N MET A 51 0.14 -2.70 -7.28
CA MET A 51 -0.38 -3.80 -6.48
C MET A 51 0.46 -4.00 -5.22
N VAL A 52 -0.20 -4.04 -4.06
CA VAL A 52 0.37 -4.52 -2.80
C VAL A 52 -0.11 -5.96 -2.61
N PHE A 53 0.82 -6.90 -2.63
CA PHE A 53 0.55 -8.33 -2.52
C PHE A 53 1.10 -8.87 -1.20
N VAL A 54 0.24 -9.51 -0.40
CA VAL A 54 0.58 -10.04 0.92
C VAL A 54 0.49 -11.57 0.92
N PRO A 55 1.58 -12.29 0.63
CA PRO A 55 1.58 -13.74 0.69
C PRO A 55 1.53 -14.22 2.15
N ARG A 56 0.63 -15.18 2.41
CA ARG A 56 0.48 -15.83 3.73
C ARG A 56 0.89 -17.30 3.67
N LYS A 57 1.30 -17.87 4.80
CA LYS A 57 1.71 -19.28 4.91
C LYS A 57 0.69 -20.26 4.33
N GLU A 58 -0.58 -20.08 4.69
CA GLU A 58 -1.68 -20.96 4.26
C GLU A 58 -2.19 -20.66 2.85
N LYS A 59 -2.10 -19.38 2.43
CA LYS A 59 -2.61 -18.88 1.15
C LYS A 59 -1.61 -17.90 0.55
N ASN A 60 -0.53 -18.44 0.00
CA ASN A 60 0.53 -17.60 -0.57
C ASN A 60 0.17 -17.06 -1.95
N GLU A 61 -0.72 -17.73 -2.69
CA GLU A 61 -1.24 -17.32 -4.00
C GLU A 61 -0.16 -16.95 -5.05
N ILE A 62 1.12 -17.25 -4.83
CA ILE A 62 2.23 -16.85 -5.72
C ILE A 62 2.06 -17.50 -7.11
N LYS A 63 1.65 -18.77 -7.13
CA LYS A 63 1.33 -19.48 -8.39
C LYS A 63 0.20 -18.78 -9.16
N HIS A 64 -0.80 -18.26 -8.46
CA HIS A 64 -1.90 -17.51 -9.08
C HIS A 64 -1.44 -16.15 -9.58
N LEU A 65 -0.56 -15.46 -8.82
CA LEU A 65 0.08 -14.24 -9.28
C LEU A 65 0.88 -14.45 -10.57
N VAL A 66 1.70 -15.50 -10.65
CA VAL A 66 2.49 -15.81 -11.86
C VAL A 66 1.60 -16.17 -13.07
N ASN A 67 0.40 -16.69 -12.82
CA ASN A 67 -0.56 -17.05 -13.87
C ASN A 67 -1.38 -15.89 -14.43
N ILE A 68 -1.23 -14.66 -13.90
CA ILE A 68 -1.95 -13.50 -14.45
C ILE A 68 -1.50 -13.20 -15.90
N LYS A 69 -2.40 -12.58 -16.67
CA LYS A 69 -2.12 -12.18 -18.06
C LYS A 69 -0.90 -11.26 -18.12
N LYS A 70 -0.04 -11.45 -19.13
CA LYS A 70 1.20 -10.68 -19.33
C LYS A 70 0.99 -9.16 -19.29
N LYS A 71 -0.14 -8.66 -19.83
CA LYS A 71 -0.48 -7.24 -19.84
C LYS A 71 -0.54 -6.57 -18.46
N TYR A 72 -0.83 -7.34 -17.40
CA TYR A 72 -0.90 -6.82 -16.03
C TYR A 72 0.43 -6.96 -15.27
N ARG A 73 1.41 -7.71 -15.80
CA ARG A 73 2.71 -7.92 -15.13
C ARG A 73 3.61 -6.70 -15.16
N ILE A 74 3.32 -5.73 -16.05
CA ILE A 74 4.03 -4.45 -16.13
C ILE A 74 3.74 -3.55 -14.91
N THR A 75 2.58 -3.75 -14.28
CA THR A 75 2.18 -3.02 -13.08
C THR A 75 3.16 -3.31 -11.94
N PRO A 76 3.69 -2.28 -11.25
CA PRO A 76 4.53 -2.46 -10.08
C PRO A 76 3.85 -3.30 -8.99
N VAL A 77 4.60 -4.25 -8.41
CA VAL A 77 4.14 -5.12 -7.32
C VAL A 77 5.02 -4.96 -6.09
N ILE A 78 4.43 -4.62 -4.96
CA ILE A 78 5.08 -4.59 -3.65
C ILE A 78 4.68 -5.86 -2.90
N PHE A 79 5.65 -6.71 -2.58
CA PHE A 79 5.46 -7.85 -1.69
C PHE A 79 5.62 -7.39 -0.24
N LEU A 80 4.51 -7.37 0.50
CA LEU A 80 4.55 -7.16 1.95
C LEU A 80 4.80 -8.50 2.62
N LEU A 81 5.99 -8.66 3.19
CA LEU A 81 6.39 -9.85 3.93
C LEU A 81 5.84 -9.76 5.34
N THR A 82 5.29 -10.87 5.80
CA THR A 82 4.84 -11.05 7.19
C THR A 82 5.76 -12.06 7.86
N ASN A 83 5.87 -12.01 9.18
CA ASN A 83 6.75 -12.92 9.95
C ASN A 83 6.43 -14.41 9.70
N ASP A 84 5.22 -14.69 9.25
CA ASP A 84 4.71 -16.04 9.03
C ASP A 84 5.06 -16.61 7.65
N PHE A 85 5.66 -15.81 6.76
CA PHE A 85 6.00 -16.21 5.41
C PHE A 85 7.52 -16.12 5.16
N PRO A 86 8.15 -17.17 4.56
CA PRO A 86 9.56 -17.12 4.23
C PRO A 86 9.86 -16.00 3.24
N ASP A 87 11.11 -15.52 3.24
CA ASP A 87 11.52 -14.47 2.31
C ASP A 87 11.32 -14.89 0.84
N ILE A 88 11.02 -13.92 -0.02
CA ILE A 88 10.69 -14.13 -1.44
C ILE A 88 11.89 -13.81 -2.32
N ASN A 89 12.26 -14.68 -3.25
CA ASN A 89 13.32 -14.32 -4.21
C ASN A 89 12.78 -13.40 -5.32
N LEU A 90 13.09 -12.10 -5.27
CA LEU A 90 12.69 -11.14 -6.30
C LEU A 90 13.27 -11.44 -7.68
N ALA A 91 14.45 -12.05 -7.76
CA ALA A 91 15.05 -12.41 -9.05
C ALA A 91 14.17 -13.44 -9.78
N GLN A 92 13.67 -14.44 -9.04
CA GLN A 92 12.75 -15.43 -9.57
C GLN A 92 11.43 -14.81 -10.02
N ILE A 93 10.89 -13.83 -9.29
CA ILE A 93 9.67 -13.12 -9.69
C ILE A 93 9.90 -12.31 -10.98
N LYS A 94 11.08 -11.70 -11.13
CA LYS A 94 11.46 -10.99 -12.37
C LYS A 94 11.56 -11.95 -13.56
N GLU A 95 12.10 -13.15 -13.38
CA GLU A 95 12.13 -14.20 -14.40
C GLU A 95 10.72 -14.62 -14.87
N TYR A 96 9.72 -14.56 -13.97
CA TYR A 96 8.31 -14.76 -14.33
C TYR A 96 7.67 -13.59 -15.11
N GLY A 97 8.43 -12.54 -15.41
CA GLY A 97 8.03 -11.43 -16.27
C GLY A 97 7.43 -10.24 -15.54
N PHE A 98 7.75 -10.06 -14.25
CA PHE A 98 7.40 -8.87 -13.46
C PHE A 98 8.62 -7.95 -13.33
N PRO A 99 8.77 -6.93 -14.18
CA PRO A 99 9.97 -6.08 -14.17
C PRO A 99 10.10 -5.23 -12.90
N ASN A 100 8.98 -4.77 -12.35
CA ASN A 100 8.91 -3.80 -11.26
C ASN A 100 8.40 -4.46 -9.99
N VAL A 101 9.30 -5.08 -9.23
CA VAL A 101 8.96 -5.78 -7.98
C VAL A 101 9.78 -5.26 -6.81
N TYR A 102 9.09 -5.08 -5.68
CA TYR A 102 9.65 -4.52 -4.47
C TYR A 102 9.29 -5.39 -3.26
N LYS A 103 10.07 -5.25 -2.19
CA LYS A 103 9.79 -5.87 -0.89
C LYS A 103 9.52 -4.79 0.14
N ALA A 104 8.57 -5.06 1.01
CA ALA A 104 8.32 -4.29 2.21
C ALA A 104 8.21 -5.23 3.41
N SER A 105 8.77 -4.82 4.55
CA SER A 105 8.68 -5.55 5.83
C SER A 105 7.55 -5.04 6.72
N ASN A 106 7.00 -3.86 6.43
CA ASN A 106 5.95 -3.22 7.20
C ASN A 106 5.15 -2.21 6.34
N ASN A 107 4.07 -1.70 6.89
CA ASN A 107 3.17 -0.77 6.19
C ASN A 107 3.85 0.56 5.85
N GLU A 108 4.75 1.06 6.70
CA GLU A 108 5.49 2.31 6.42
C GLU A 108 6.36 2.18 5.17
N LYS A 109 7.04 1.05 5.01
CA LYS A 109 7.85 0.79 3.82
C LYS A 109 6.99 0.62 2.57
N VAL A 110 5.79 0.04 2.69
CA VAL A 110 4.80 0.04 1.60
C VAL A 110 4.46 1.46 1.19
N ARG A 111 4.16 2.35 2.15
CA ARG A 111 3.84 3.76 1.88
C ARG A 111 5.00 4.51 1.23
N GLU A 112 6.22 4.34 1.73
CA GLU A 112 7.42 4.95 1.16
C GLU A 112 7.60 4.55 -0.32
N ILE A 113 7.53 3.26 -0.63
CA ILE A 113 7.67 2.75 -2.00
C ILE A 113 6.49 3.22 -2.87
N MET A 114 5.26 3.15 -2.35
CA MET A 114 4.06 3.61 -3.04
C MET A 114 4.19 5.08 -3.45
N LEU A 115 4.58 5.96 -2.52
CA LEU A 115 4.77 7.38 -2.80
C LEU A 115 5.92 7.61 -3.79
N GLY A 116 7.03 6.89 -3.65
CA GLY A 116 8.15 6.98 -4.60
C GLY A 116 7.80 6.53 -6.03
N LEU A 117 6.80 5.67 -6.20
CA LEU A 117 6.36 5.18 -7.51
C LEU A 117 5.20 6.00 -8.10
N LEU A 118 4.31 6.51 -7.26
CA LEU A 118 3.04 7.09 -7.69
C LEU A 118 2.93 8.60 -7.50
N ALA A 119 3.76 9.21 -6.65
CA ALA A 119 3.78 10.66 -6.53
C ALA A 119 4.30 11.24 -7.86
N GLU A 120 3.46 12.06 -8.51
CA GLU A 120 3.94 13.01 -9.51
C GLU A 120 4.97 13.92 -8.81
N GLU A 121 6.07 14.27 -9.49
CA GLU A 121 7.21 14.98 -8.89
C GLU A 121 6.78 16.04 -7.86
N GLY A 122 7.08 15.76 -6.58
CA GLY A 122 6.62 16.55 -5.45
C GLY A 122 5.55 15.83 -4.65
N LEU A 123 5.97 15.16 -3.58
CA LEU A 123 5.06 14.78 -2.49
C LEU A 123 4.17 15.99 -2.17
N PRO A 124 2.84 15.85 -2.05
CA PRO A 124 2.05 16.92 -1.49
C PRO A 124 2.70 17.29 -0.15
N PRO A 125 2.99 18.58 0.10
CA PRO A 125 3.64 18.99 1.32
C PRO A 125 2.85 18.40 2.49
N ARG A 126 3.56 17.77 3.44
CA ARG A 126 2.96 17.33 4.70
C ARG A 126 2.10 18.48 5.18
N THR A 127 0.81 18.25 5.38
CA THR A 127 -0.02 19.22 6.08
C THR A 127 0.60 19.38 7.46
N GLU A 128 1.38 20.46 7.64
CA GLU A 128 1.99 20.83 8.91
C GLU A 128 0.95 21.21 9.96
N VAL A 129 -0.33 21.24 9.59
CA VAL A 129 -1.43 21.49 10.51
C VAL A 129 -1.49 20.30 11.46
N PRO A 130 -1.06 20.46 12.73
CA PRO A 130 -1.27 19.43 13.72
C PRO A 130 -2.78 19.20 13.76
N HIS A 131 -3.20 17.94 13.89
CA HIS A 131 -4.57 17.70 14.32
C HIS A 131 -4.77 18.55 15.59
N PRO A 132 -5.81 19.40 15.67
CA PRO A 132 -6.03 20.18 16.87
C PRO A 132 -6.23 19.20 18.02
N VAL A 133 -5.18 19.00 18.80
CA VAL A 133 -5.25 18.27 20.05
C VAL A 133 -6.10 19.16 20.94
N PRO A 134 -7.22 18.68 21.51
CA PRO A 134 -7.93 19.44 22.52
C PRO A 134 -6.97 19.68 23.68
N ILE A 135 -6.37 20.87 23.73
CA ILE A 135 -5.53 21.29 24.85
C ILE A 135 -6.51 21.49 26.02
N SER A 136 -6.38 20.68 27.08
CA SER A 136 -7.19 20.86 28.28
C SER A 136 -6.90 22.24 28.89
N LYS A 137 -7.89 22.84 29.56
CA LYS A 137 -7.77 24.17 30.20
C LYS A 137 -6.57 24.26 31.16
N GLU A 138 -6.17 23.13 31.73
CA GLU A 138 -5.01 22.99 32.61
C GLU A 138 -3.69 23.33 31.90
N VAL A 139 -3.54 22.89 30.64
CA VAL A 139 -2.33 23.16 29.85
C VAL A 139 -2.31 24.60 29.33
N GLN A 140 -3.48 25.19 29.05
CA GLN A 140 -3.59 26.63 28.71
C GLN A 140 -3.16 27.52 29.88
N ASN A 141 -3.58 27.20 31.11
CA ASN A 141 -3.22 27.98 32.29
C ASN A 141 -1.73 27.88 32.65
N ALA A 142 -1.09 26.73 32.39
CA ALA A 142 0.35 26.56 32.64
C ALA A 142 1.23 27.36 31.66
N LEU A 143 0.73 27.68 30.47
CA LEU A 143 1.45 28.44 29.44
C LEU A 143 1.33 29.96 29.62
N SER A 144 0.33 30.46 30.36
CA SER A 144 0.13 31.90 30.56
C SER A 144 0.95 32.50 31.70
N THR A 145 1.62 31.68 32.52
CA THR A 145 2.44 32.15 33.64
C THR A 145 3.93 32.03 33.31
N ARG A 146 4.42 32.89 32.43
CA ARG A 146 5.83 33.30 32.48
C ARG A 146 5.87 34.78 32.87
N PRO A 147 6.32 35.13 34.08
CA PRO A 147 6.63 36.51 34.43
C PRO A 147 7.83 36.99 33.60
N GLU A 148 7.83 38.28 33.26
CA GLU A 148 8.94 39.00 32.62
C GLU A 148 10.22 39.00 33.49
#